data_AF-A0AAV2HQG6-F1
#
_entry.id   AF-A0AAV2HQG6-F1
#
_cell.length_a   1.000
_cell.length_b   1.000
_cell.length_c   1.000
_cell.angle_alpha   90.00
_cell.angle_beta   90.00
_cell.angle_gamma   90.00
#
_symmetry.space_group_name_H-M   'P 1'
#
loop_
_entity.id
_entity.type
_entity.pdbx_description
1 polymer ?
#
loop_
_entity_poly.entity_id
_entity_poly.type
_entity_poly.pdbx_seq_one_letter_code
_entity_poly.pdbx_strand_id
1 'polypeptide(L)'
;MPVDVETAKKFIGEWRVQVSETMGADEMGRAMGFPPIMIDMFKRLEYSLSFTLEGQVVRVAFKFNNQLAPSGSITVGSGEKLDYPSPDGGIVKVIMNIEDGIVTDVHEDSEKGLSWTTARSVDGDVMTAVTTCRNETMRQTFKRE
;
A
#
# COMPACT_ATOMS: atom_id res chain seq x y z
N MET A 1 -0.35 -13.13 -15.59
CA MET A 1 -1.38 -12.68 -16.55
C MET A 1 -1.06 -11.26 -16.96
N PRO A 2 -1.36 -10.84 -18.20
CA PRO A 2 -1.25 -9.43 -18.58
C PRO A 2 -2.15 -8.58 -17.69
N VAL A 3 -1.65 -7.43 -17.24
CA VAL A 3 -2.41 -6.47 -16.45
C VAL A 3 -3.58 -5.96 -17.29
N ASP A 4 -4.79 -5.93 -16.73
CA ASP A 4 -5.93 -5.26 -17.39
C ASP A 4 -5.71 -3.73 -17.37
N VAL A 5 -5.17 -3.23 -18.47
CA VAL A 5 -4.78 -1.82 -18.63
C VAL A 5 -5.98 -0.89 -18.58
N GLU A 6 -7.14 -1.27 -19.14
CA GLU A 6 -8.34 -0.42 -19.10
C GLU A 6 -8.82 -0.24 -17.66
N THR A 7 -8.80 -1.32 -16.90
CA THR A 7 -9.11 -1.29 -15.47
C THR A 7 -8.06 -0.53 -14.67
N ALA A 8 -6.77 -0.61 -15.04
CA ALA A 8 -5.71 0.11 -14.35
C ALA A 8 -5.82 1.64 -14.51
N LYS A 9 -6.41 2.15 -15.61
CA LYS A 9 -6.53 3.58 -15.89
C LYS A 9 -7.17 4.39 -14.77
N LYS A 10 -8.15 3.82 -14.04
CA LYS A 10 -8.80 4.55 -12.93
C LYS A 10 -7.84 4.85 -11.78
N PHE A 11 -6.78 4.06 -11.62
CA PHE A 11 -5.75 4.25 -10.61
C PHE A 11 -4.67 5.24 -11.04
N ILE A 12 -4.49 5.48 -12.34
CA ILE A 12 -3.43 6.36 -12.86
C ILE A 12 -3.58 7.78 -12.30
N GLY A 13 -2.46 8.36 -11.87
CA GLY A 13 -2.39 9.66 -11.21
C GLY A 13 -1.76 9.58 -9.83
N GLU A 14 -1.80 10.72 -9.12
CA GLU A 14 -1.26 10.87 -7.78
C GLU A 14 -2.40 10.81 -6.75
N TRP A 15 -2.14 10.16 -5.63
CA TRP A 15 -3.12 9.90 -4.57
C TRP A 15 -2.49 10.16 -3.22
N ARG A 16 -3.08 11.05 -2.42
CA ARG A 16 -2.61 11.34 -1.07
C ARG A 16 -3.50 10.72 -0.02
N VAL A 17 -2.89 10.01 0.94
CA VAL A 17 -3.62 9.44 2.08
C VAL A 17 -4.26 10.54 2.92
N GLN A 18 -5.50 10.32 3.31
CA GLN A 18 -6.25 11.18 4.23
C GLN A 18 -6.06 10.60 5.64
N VAL A 19 -4.99 11.01 6.32
CA VAL A 19 -4.62 10.47 7.64
C VAL A 19 -5.78 10.55 8.64
N SER A 20 -6.51 11.67 8.64
CA SER A 20 -7.69 11.88 9.51
C SER A 20 -8.87 10.94 9.22
N GLU A 21 -8.89 10.29 8.06
CA GLU A 21 -9.94 9.33 7.66
C GLU A 21 -9.49 7.87 7.83
N THR A 22 -8.29 7.65 8.36
CA THR A 22 -7.77 6.30 8.60
C THR A 22 -8.44 5.65 9.82
N MET A 23 -8.88 4.40 9.66
CA MET A 23 -9.54 3.61 10.70
C MET A 23 -8.78 2.31 10.96
N GLY A 24 -8.70 1.86 12.21
CA GLY A 24 -8.10 0.57 12.59
C GLY A 24 -6.56 0.54 12.62
N ALA A 25 -5.90 1.70 12.58
CA ALA A 25 -4.44 1.79 12.58
C ALA A 25 -3.80 1.29 13.89
N ASP A 26 -4.46 1.49 15.03
CA ASP A 26 -4.00 1.01 16.34
C ASP A 26 -4.00 -0.53 16.40
N GLU A 27 -5.12 -1.15 16.01
CA GLU A 27 -5.28 -2.61 15.96
C GLU A 27 -4.32 -3.23 14.96
N MET A 28 -4.21 -2.64 13.77
CA MET A 28 -3.28 -3.09 12.73
C MET A 28 -1.83 -3.01 13.20
N GLY A 29 -1.41 -1.91 13.81
CA GLY A 29 -0.04 -1.77 14.34
C GLY A 29 0.27 -2.83 15.39
N ARG A 30 -0.69 -3.15 16.28
CA ARG A 30 -0.53 -4.27 17.23
C ARG A 30 -0.46 -5.63 16.53
N ALA A 31 -1.29 -5.88 15.53
CA ALA A 31 -1.26 -7.12 14.75
C ALA A 31 0.09 -7.33 14.03
N MET A 32 0.64 -6.24 13.51
CA MET A 32 1.98 -6.21 12.90
C MET A 32 3.12 -6.36 13.92
N GLY A 33 2.81 -6.33 15.22
CA GLY A 33 3.80 -6.47 16.30
C GLY A 33 4.60 -5.20 16.59
N PHE A 34 4.09 -4.04 16.18
CA PHE A 34 4.77 -2.77 16.44
C PHE A 34 4.72 -2.42 17.94
N PRO A 35 5.83 -1.92 18.52
CA PRO A 35 5.80 -1.32 19.85
C PRO A 35 4.96 -0.03 19.85
N PRO A 36 4.47 0.42 21.02
CA PRO A 36 3.57 1.57 21.12
C PRO A 36 4.05 2.83 20.39
N ILE A 37 5.34 3.14 20.47
CA ILE A 37 5.93 4.29 19.79
C ILE A 37 5.79 4.21 18.26
N MET A 38 5.93 3.01 17.68
CA MET A 38 5.76 2.83 16.24
C MET A 38 4.30 2.79 15.81
N ILE A 39 3.38 2.34 16.68
CA ILE A 39 1.95 2.46 16.44
C ILE A 39 1.56 3.95 16.32
N ASP A 40 2.06 4.79 17.22
CA ASP A 40 1.82 6.24 17.17
C ASP A 40 2.40 6.90 15.92
N MET A 41 3.56 6.44 15.45
CA MET A 41 4.14 6.88 14.18
C MET A 41 3.33 6.40 12.97
N PHE A 42 2.90 5.14 12.97
CA PHE A 42 2.10 4.53 11.90
C PHE A 42 0.77 5.25 11.70
N LYS A 43 0.11 5.67 12.78
CA LYS A 43 -1.13 6.47 12.75
C LYS A 43 -0.96 7.84 12.11
N ARG A 44 0.27 8.34 12.03
CA ARG A 44 0.61 9.66 11.46
C ARG A 44 1.29 9.54 10.11
N LEU A 45 1.30 8.34 9.51
CA LEU A 45 2.01 8.06 8.28
C LEU A 45 1.35 8.82 7.13
N GLU A 46 1.99 9.91 6.71
CA GLU A 46 1.58 10.67 5.55
C GLU A 46 2.37 10.20 4.33
N TYR A 47 1.66 9.73 3.31
CA TYR A 47 2.27 9.28 2.07
C TYR A 47 1.36 9.49 0.87
N SER A 48 2.00 9.54 -0.29
CA SER A 48 1.33 9.57 -1.58
C SER A 48 1.69 8.33 -2.40
N LEU A 49 0.76 7.90 -3.25
CA LEU A 49 0.96 6.88 -4.27
C LEU A 49 0.87 7.54 -5.65
N SER A 50 1.80 7.23 -6.54
CA SER A 50 1.77 7.65 -7.94
C SER A 50 1.72 6.43 -8.83
N PHE A 51 0.60 6.28 -9.54
CA PHE A 51 0.41 5.20 -10.52
C PHE A 51 0.67 5.76 -11.91
N THR A 52 1.63 5.17 -12.63
CA THR A 52 1.97 5.54 -14.01
C THR A 52 1.79 4.37 -14.95
N LEU A 53 1.41 4.66 -16.20
CA LEU A 53 1.25 3.68 -17.27
C LEU A 53 2.22 3.99 -18.40
N GLU A 54 3.16 3.07 -18.65
CA GLU A 54 4.13 3.12 -19.74
C GLU A 54 3.86 1.97 -20.71
N GLY A 55 3.08 2.23 -21.76
CA GLY A 55 2.62 1.19 -22.68
C GLY A 55 1.64 0.23 -22.00
N GLN A 56 2.08 -0.99 -21.69
CA GLN A 56 1.31 -2.01 -20.95
C GLN A 56 1.82 -2.23 -19.52
N VAL A 57 2.80 -1.45 -19.08
CA VAL A 57 3.43 -1.60 -17.76
C VAL A 57 2.86 -0.55 -16.82
N VAL A 58 2.27 -0.99 -15.71
CA VAL A 58 1.83 -0.12 -14.62
C VAL A 58 2.92 -0.08 -13.55
N ARG A 59 3.38 1.11 -13.19
CA ARG A 59 4.31 1.31 -12.07
C ARG A 59 3.60 2.07 -10.97
N VAL A 60 3.92 1.73 -9.72
CA VAL A 60 3.39 2.39 -8.52
C VAL A 60 4.55 2.87 -7.70
N ALA A 61 4.71 4.18 -7.58
CA ALA A 61 5.65 4.80 -6.66
C ALA A 61 4.95 5.15 -5.34
N PHE A 62 5.61 4.91 -4.22
CA PHE A 62 5.17 5.31 -2.89
C PHE A 62 6.16 6.32 -2.32
N LYS A 63 5.63 7.44 -1.84
CA LYS A 63 6.41 8.55 -1.28
C LYS A 63 5.92 8.86 0.12
N PHE A 64 6.77 8.61 1.11
CA PHE A 64 6.47 8.98 2.51
C PHE A 64 6.88 10.42 2.77
N ASN A 65 5.90 11.28 2.97
CA ASN A 65 6.09 12.73 3.04
C ASN A 65 6.75 13.17 4.35
N ASN A 66 6.66 12.34 5.39
CA ASN A 66 7.21 12.61 6.72
C ASN A 66 8.53 11.86 7.01
N GLN A 67 9.17 11.24 6.00
CA GLN A 67 10.42 10.47 6.10
C GLN A 67 10.40 9.32 7.14
N LEU A 68 9.21 8.91 7.61
CA LEU A 68 9.10 7.80 8.56
C LEU A 68 9.33 6.43 7.94
N ALA A 69 9.35 6.37 6.61
CA ALA A 69 9.70 5.19 5.83
C ALA A 69 10.36 5.63 4.51
N PRO A 70 11.19 4.76 3.90
CA PRO A 70 11.80 5.08 2.61
C PRO A 70 10.80 5.02 1.47
N SER A 71 10.98 5.91 0.51
CA SER A 71 10.20 5.93 -0.74
C SER A 71 10.75 4.93 -1.75
N GLY A 72 9.94 4.52 -2.72
CA GLY A 72 10.33 3.53 -3.72
C GLY A 72 9.24 3.29 -4.77
N SER A 73 9.40 2.26 -5.58
CA SER A 73 8.46 1.95 -6.66
C SER A 73 8.38 0.45 -6.96
N ILE A 74 7.20 -0.02 -7.37
CA ILE A 74 6.92 -1.40 -7.76
C ILE A 74 6.28 -1.44 -9.15
N THR A 75 6.64 -2.43 -9.96
CA THR A 75 5.96 -2.75 -11.22
C THR A 75 4.84 -3.76 -10.95
N VAL A 76 3.61 -3.44 -11.34
CA VAL A 76 2.45 -4.31 -11.16
C VAL A 76 2.53 -5.52 -12.08
N GLY A 77 2.21 -6.70 -11.56
CA GLY A 77 2.08 -7.93 -12.34
C GLY A 77 3.42 -8.52 -12.80
N SER A 78 4.57 -7.95 -12.40
CA SER A 78 5.88 -8.52 -12.70
C SER A 78 6.12 -9.86 -11.98
N GLY A 79 5.36 -10.14 -10.91
CA GLY A 79 5.58 -11.29 -10.04
C GLY A 79 6.86 -11.19 -9.20
N GLU A 80 7.62 -10.10 -9.35
CA GLU A 80 8.86 -9.88 -8.61
C GLU A 80 8.53 -9.39 -7.20
N LYS A 81 9.09 -10.09 -6.21
CA LYS A 81 9.09 -9.65 -4.82
C LYS A 81 10.13 -8.54 -4.68
N LEU A 82 9.68 -7.31 -4.48
CA LEU A 82 10.58 -6.20 -4.22
C LEU A 82 10.83 -6.06 -2.72
N ASP A 83 12.10 -5.85 -2.36
CA ASP A 83 12.52 -5.58 -1.00
C ASP A 83 12.16 -4.13 -0.67
N TYR A 84 11.10 -3.96 0.10
CA TYR A 84 10.62 -2.68 0.59
C TYR A 84 11.01 -2.55 2.07
N PRO A 85 11.71 -1.49 2.49
CA PRO A 85 12.04 -1.32 3.89
C PRO A 85 10.78 -0.93 4.67
N SER A 86 10.40 -1.76 5.65
CA SER A 86 9.31 -1.43 6.55
C SER A 86 9.68 -0.23 7.43
N PRO A 87 8.66 0.47 8.01
CA PRO A 87 8.91 1.57 8.95
C PRO A 87 9.78 1.18 10.15
N ASP A 88 9.85 -0.10 10.46
CA ASP A 88 10.65 -0.65 11.55
C ASP A 88 12.05 -1.14 11.13
N GLY A 89 12.46 -0.88 9.89
CA GLY A 89 13.78 -1.19 9.36
C GLY A 89 13.95 -2.62 8.82
N GLY A 90 12.91 -3.46 8.90
CA GLY A 90 12.88 -4.77 8.25
C GLY A 90 12.77 -4.68 6.72
N ILE A 91 12.99 -5.81 6.04
CA ILE A 91 12.77 -5.93 4.60
C ILE A 91 11.50 -6.75 4.36
N VAL A 92 10.57 -6.14 3.64
CA VAL A 92 9.29 -6.73 3.29
C VAL A 92 9.28 -7.03 1.80
N LYS A 93 8.92 -8.25 1.45
CA LYS A 93 8.68 -8.63 0.06
C LYS A 93 7.26 -8.27 -0.32
N VAL A 94 7.09 -7.53 -1.41
CA VAL A 94 5.78 -7.13 -1.92
C VAL A 94 5.55 -7.61 -3.35
N ILE A 95 4.36 -8.13 -3.61
CA ILE A 95 3.85 -8.42 -4.96
C ILE A 95 2.55 -7.64 -5.14
N MET A 96 2.38 -6.98 -6.28
CA MET A 96 1.17 -6.23 -6.61
C MET A 96 0.52 -6.74 -7.89
N ASN A 97 -0.79 -6.92 -7.88
CA ASN A 97 -1.61 -7.33 -9.01
C ASN A 97 -2.80 -6.39 -9.20
N ILE A 98 -3.33 -6.32 -10.42
CA ILE A 98 -4.58 -5.62 -10.75
C ILE A 98 -5.49 -6.60 -11.46
N GLU A 99 -6.68 -6.81 -10.91
CA GLU A 99 -7.72 -7.69 -11.44
C GLU A 99 -9.09 -7.18 -11.01
N ASP A 100 -10.10 -7.25 -11.89
CA ASP A 100 -11.50 -6.89 -11.60
C ASP A 100 -11.72 -5.52 -10.92
N GLY A 101 -10.91 -4.52 -11.27
CA GLY A 101 -11.04 -3.19 -10.69
C GLY A 101 -10.39 -3.02 -9.33
N ILE A 102 -9.62 -3.99 -8.87
CA ILE A 102 -8.97 -3.99 -7.57
C ILE A 102 -7.46 -4.12 -7.75
N VAL A 103 -6.70 -3.24 -7.10
CA VAL A 103 -5.27 -3.44 -6.90
C VAL A 103 -5.11 -4.24 -5.62
N THR A 104 -4.46 -5.39 -5.67
CA THR A 104 -4.11 -6.17 -4.49
C THR A 104 -2.60 -6.21 -4.34
N ASP A 105 -2.08 -5.79 -3.18
CA ASP A 105 -0.72 -6.11 -2.77
C ASP A 105 -0.70 -7.17 -1.68
N VAL A 106 0.28 -8.05 -1.76
CA VAL A 106 0.60 -9.03 -0.73
C VAL A 106 2.01 -8.73 -0.25
N HIS A 107 2.12 -8.54 1.06
CA HIS A 107 3.36 -8.27 1.75
C HIS A 107 3.75 -9.47 2.60
N GLU A 108 5.04 -9.78 2.62
CA GLU A 108 5.64 -10.84 3.41
C GLU A 108 6.91 -10.32 4.08
N ASP A 109 6.94 -10.34 5.41
CA ASP A 109 8.13 -10.16 6.23
C ASP A 109 8.54 -11.54 6.77
N SER A 110 9.55 -12.14 6.12
CA SER A 110 10.02 -13.49 6.45
C SER A 110 10.75 -13.55 7.79
N GLU A 111 11.35 -12.45 8.24
CA GLU A 111 12.08 -12.41 9.52
C GLU A 111 11.09 -12.46 10.69
N LYS A 112 9.91 -11.86 10.53
CA LYS A 112 8.85 -11.82 11.55
C LYS A 112 7.78 -12.88 11.36
N GLY A 113 7.85 -13.65 10.28
CA GLY A 113 6.77 -14.58 9.89
C GLY A 113 5.43 -13.86 9.76
N LEU A 114 5.44 -12.64 9.21
CA LEU A 114 4.28 -11.76 9.12
C LEU A 114 3.88 -11.61 7.64
N SER A 115 2.58 -11.66 7.38
CA SER A 115 2.04 -11.30 6.07
C SER A 115 0.78 -10.46 6.24
N TRP A 116 0.59 -9.54 5.31
CA TRP A 116 -0.62 -8.74 5.19
C TRP A 116 -0.96 -8.52 3.73
N THR A 117 -2.22 -8.17 3.49
CA THR A 117 -2.72 -7.89 2.14
C THR A 117 -3.42 -6.56 2.13
N THR A 118 -3.16 -5.71 1.13
CA THR A 118 -3.95 -4.50 0.90
C THR A 118 -4.71 -4.61 -0.40
N ALA A 119 -6.03 -4.51 -0.34
CA ALA A 119 -6.89 -4.34 -1.50
C ALA A 119 -7.23 -2.86 -1.68
N ARG A 120 -7.13 -2.34 -2.90
CA ARG A 120 -7.51 -0.96 -3.24
C ARG A 120 -8.56 -0.91 -4.33
N SER A 121 -9.55 -0.07 -4.12
CA SER A 121 -10.59 0.24 -5.10
C SER A 121 -10.68 1.75 -5.31
N VAL A 122 -10.96 2.17 -6.54
CA VAL A 122 -11.20 3.57 -6.89
C VAL A 122 -12.65 3.77 -7.29
N ASP A 123 -13.26 4.80 -6.73
CA ASP A 123 -14.54 5.38 -7.13
C ASP A 123 -14.36 6.89 -7.34
N GLY A 124 -14.36 7.32 -8.61
CA GLY A 124 -14.04 8.69 -9.00
C GLY A 124 -12.65 9.15 -8.53
N ASP A 125 -12.64 10.15 -7.64
CA ASP A 125 -11.43 10.77 -7.07
C ASP A 125 -11.11 10.28 -5.66
N VAL A 126 -11.75 9.18 -5.25
CA VAL A 126 -11.53 8.55 -3.95
C VAL A 126 -11.01 7.13 -4.17
N MET A 127 -9.82 6.85 -3.61
CA MET A 127 -9.32 5.49 -3.47
C MET A 127 -9.52 5.03 -2.03
N THR A 128 -10.12 3.85 -1.86
CA THR A 128 -10.15 3.16 -0.56
C THR A 128 -9.12 2.04 -0.59
N ALA A 129 -8.27 1.98 0.44
CA ALA A 129 -7.40 0.84 0.70
C ALA A 129 -7.86 0.11 1.97
N VAL A 130 -7.95 -1.21 1.90
CA VAL A 130 -8.28 -2.08 3.03
C VAL A 130 -7.10 -3.03 3.22
N THR A 131 -6.38 -2.88 4.32
CA THR A 131 -5.27 -3.73 4.71
C THR A 131 -5.74 -4.74 5.75
N THR A 132 -5.39 -6.02 5.59
CA THR A 132 -5.72 -7.09 6.55
C THR A 132 -4.46 -7.80 7.03
N CYS A 133 -4.36 -8.02 8.35
CA CYS A 133 -3.25 -8.73 8.98
C CYS A 133 -3.73 -9.42 10.26
N ARG A 134 -3.49 -10.73 10.40
CA ARG A 134 -3.84 -11.53 11.61
C ARG A 134 -5.26 -11.26 12.15
N ASN A 135 -6.26 -11.20 11.26
CA ASN A 135 -7.68 -10.88 11.51
C ASN A 135 -8.01 -9.41 11.81
N GLU A 136 -7.02 -8.53 11.95
CA GLU A 136 -7.26 -7.10 12.06
C GLU A 136 -7.36 -6.45 10.68
N THR A 137 -8.15 -5.38 10.60
CA THR A 137 -8.37 -4.63 9.37
C THR A 137 -8.12 -3.14 9.59
N MET A 138 -7.35 -2.55 8.70
CA MET A 138 -7.18 -1.10 8.60
C MET A 138 -7.82 -0.61 7.30
N ARG A 139 -8.54 0.51 7.37
CA ARG A 139 -9.08 1.19 6.20
C ARG A 139 -8.44 2.56 6.08
N GLN A 140 -7.95 2.86 4.89
CA GLN A 140 -7.41 4.17 4.54
C GLN A 140 -8.15 4.74 3.33
N THR A 141 -8.35 6.05 3.34
CA THR A 141 -8.87 6.79 2.20
C THR A 141 -7.74 7.60 1.58
N PHE A 142 -7.71 7.69 0.25
CA PHE A 142 -6.84 8.59 -0.48
C PHE A 142 -7.69 9.47 -1.40
N LYS A 143 -7.25 10.71 -1.58
CA LYS A 143 -7.81 11.64 -2.56
C LYS A 143 -6.83 11.86 -3.68
N ARG A 144 -7.35 11.95 -4.91
CA ARG A 144 -6.57 12.29 -6.09
C ARG A 144 -6.00 13.71 -5.97
N GLU A 145 -4.74 13.90 -6.36
CA GLU A 145 -4.09 15.22 -6.46
C GLU A 145 -4.13 15.77 -7.89
#